data_AF-A0A933RSK6-F1
#
_entry.id   AF-A0A933RSK6-F1
#
_cell.length_a   1.000
_cell.length_b   1.000
_cell.length_c   1.000
_cell.angle_alpha   90.00
_cell.angle_beta   90.00
_cell.angle_gamma   90.00
#
_symmetry.space_group_name_H-M   'P 1'
#
loop_
_entity.id
_entity.type
_entity.pdbx_description
1 polymer ?
#
loop_
_entity_poly.entity_id
_entity_poly.type
_entity_poly.pdbx_seq_one_letter_code
_entity_poly.pdbx_strand_id
1 'polypeptide(L)'
;QLRADCGLWPTRTIASAAESIDNLITGTAANVPPGNDAVATGASRWGSFGVVDLVPDQLISNAPGYSTTDNPRYRPGWNGPYLNSDVLDPWGNSYMINIRFLRANGPANSAQHNVYVLSAGPNGTTETPFDDATIGETLTLGDDIGSQVR
;
A
#
# COMPACT_ATOMS: atom_id res chain seq x y z
N GLN A 1 1.10 -9.65 -17.89
CA GLN A 1 1.19 -10.32 -16.58
C GLN A 1 2.31 -9.63 -15.80
N LEU A 2 1.95 -8.63 -14.97
CA LEU A 2 2.86 -7.74 -14.23
C LEU A 2 3.38 -8.41 -12.95
N ARG A 3 4.12 -9.52 -13.05
CA ARG A 3 4.55 -10.32 -11.88
C ARG A 3 6.06 -10.65 -11.83
N ALA A 4 6.95 -9.73 -12.18
CA ALA A 4 8.34 -10.15 -12.40
C ALA A 4 9.43 -9.46 -11.59
N ASP A 5 9.21 -8.34 -10.89
CA ASP A 5 10.32 -7.79 -10.10
C ASP A 5 10.56 -8.64 -8.86
N CYS A 6 9.73 -8.58 -7.82
CA CYS A 6 10.00 -9.39 -6.61
C CYS A 6 9.30 -10.77 -6.59
N GLY A 7 8.63 -11.17 -7.68
CA GLY A 7 7.80 -12.38 -7.75
C GLY A 7 6.49 -12.28 -6.95
N LEU A 8 6.59 -12.08 -5.63
CA LEU A 8 5.49 -11.85 -4.69
C LEU A 8 5.80 -10.64 -3.82
N TRP A 9 5.02 -9.58 -3.94
CA TRP A 9 5.21 -8.34 -3.19
C TRP A 9 4.27 -8.26 -1.96
N PRO A 10 4.73 -7.73 -0.81
CA PRO A 10 6.10 -7.64 -0.35
C PRO A 10 6.46 -8.90 0.45
N THR A 11 6.86 -9.98 -0.22
CA THR A 11 7.45 -11.12 0.52
C THR A 11 8.93 -11.15 0.25
N ARG A 12 9.73 -10.90 1.28
CA ARG A 12 11.16 -11.22 1.27
C ARG A 12 11.26 -12.71 0.91
N THR A 13 12.10 -13.06 -0.05
CA THR A 13 12.25 -14.43 -0.61
C THR A 13 12.72 -15.49 0.39
N ILE A 14 12.86 -15.15 1.67
CA ILE A 14 13.18 -16.05 2.78
C ILE A 14 12.03 -16.07 3.79
N ALA A 15 11.40 -17.23 3.93
CA ALA A 15 10.19 -17.49 4.72
C ALA A 15 10.27 -17.13 6.22
N SER A 16 11.45 -16.83 6.76
CA SER A 16 11.67 -16.44 8.16
C SER A 16 11.69 -14.93 8.42
N ALA A 17 11.66 -14.09 7.37
CA ALA A 17 11.75 -12.63 7.48
C ALA A 17 10.48 -11.90 7.02
N ALA A 18 9.34 -12.58 6.99
CA ALA A 18 8.07 -12.02 6.56
C ALA A 18 7.50 -11.04 7.61
N GLU A 19 8.13 -9.88 7.77
CA GLU A 19 7.37 -8.71 8.21
C GLU A 19 6.37 -8.41 7.09
N SER A 20 5.15 -8.88 7.34
CA SER A 20 4.02 -8.75 6.46
C SER A 20 3.56 -7.29 6.54
N ILE A 21 4.06 -6.43 5.65
CA ILE A 21 3.68 -5.00 5.60
C ILE A 21 2.25 -4.87 5.06
N ASP A 22 1.36 -4.35 5.88
CA ASP A 22 -0.08 -4.22 5.59
C ASP A 22 -0.41 -2.90 4.89
N ASN A 23 0.32 -1.83 5.22
CA ASN A 23 0.14 -0.49 4.68
C ASN A 23 1.48 0.11 4.26
N LEU A 24 1.46 0.86 3.15
CA LEU A 24 2.53 1.81 2.82
C LEU A 24 2.04 3.23 2.93
N ILE A 25 2.90 4.12 3.42
CA ILE A 25 2.63 5.57 3.47
C ILE A 25 3.78 6.36 2.87
N THR A 26 3.47 7.52 2.27
CA THR A 26 4.47 8.56 2.00
C THR A 26 4.66 9.46 3.23
N GLY A 27 5.79 10.16 3.31
CA GLY A 27 6.08 11.04 4.44
C GLY A 27 6.30 10.29 5.75
N THR A 28 5.63 10.73 6.82
CA THR A 28 5.75 10.13 8.16
C THR A 28 4.39 9.81 8.75
N ALA A 29 4.36 9.07 9.86
CA ALA A 29 3.12 8.79 10.59
C ALA A 29 2.34 10.06 11.01
N ALA A 30 3.03 11.20 11.17
CA ALA A 30 2.38 12.49 11.48
C ALA A 30 1.61 13.08 10.29
N ASN A 31 1.87 12.61 9.07
CA ASN A 31 1.18 13.04 7.85
C ASN A 31 -0.02 12.14 7.52
N VAL A 32 -0.20 11.03 8.23
CA VAL A 32 -1.34 10.13 8.00
C VAL A 32 -2.62 10.81 8.49
N PRO A 33 -3.60 11.05 7.59
CA PRO A 33 -4.85 11.67 7.97
C PRO A 33 -5.68 10.74 8.86
N PRO A 34 -6.53 11.28 9.77
CA PRO A 34 -7.53 10.47 10.46
C PRO A 34 -8.54 9.90 9.47
N GLY A 35 -9.31 8.90 9.90
CA GLY A 35 -10.44 8.39 9.12
C GLY A 35 -11.77 8.47 9.83
N ASN A 36 -12.85 8.52 9.05
CA ASN A 36 -14.22 8.65 9.53
C ASN A 36 -14.96 7.31 9.40
N ASP A 37 -14.86 6.48 10.44
CA ASP A 37 -15.52 5.16 10.47
C ASP A 37 -17.06 5.25 10.51
N ALA A 38 -17.63 6.43 10.79
CA ALA A 38 -19.07 6.65 10.69
C ALA A 38 -19.55 6.79 9.24
N VAL A 39 -18.66 7.16 8.31
CA VAL A 39 -18.95 7.23 6.87
C VAL A 39 -18.69 5.88 6.20
N ALA A 40 -17.56 5.24 6.54
CA ALA A 40 -17.20 3.94 5.97
C ALA A 40 -16.43 3.07 6.95
N THR A 41 -16.79 1.79 7.02
CA THR A 41 -16.12 0.83 7.89
C THR A 41 -14.63 0.75 7.59
N GLY A 42 -13.81 0.98 8.62
CA GLY A 42 -12.36 0.84 8.52
C GLY A 42 -11.68 2.00 7.80
N ALA A 43 -12.36 3.11 7.55
CA ALA A 43 -11.72 4.30 6.99
C ALA A 43 -10.53 4.78 7.85
N SER A 44 -10.59 4.63 9.18
CA SER A 44 -9.49 4.95 10.09
C SER A 44 -8.25 4.04 9.96
N ARG A 45 -8.33 2.95 9.20
CA ARG A 45 -7.27 1.94 9.04
C ARG A 45 -6.24 2.29 7.98
N TRP A 46 -6.53 3.25 7.10
CA TRP A 46 -5.60 3.68 6.07
C TRP A 46 -4.33 4.23 6.70
N GLY A 47 -3.17 3.69 6.30
CA GLY A 47 -1.87 4.13 6.78
C GLY A 47 -1.55 3.82 8.25
N SER A 48 -2.44 3.13 8.97
CA SER A 48 -2.30 2.88 10.41
C SER A 48 -2.52 1.42 10.82
N PHE A 49 -3.17 0.62 9.97
CA PHE A 49 -3.51 -0.75 10.30
C PHE A 49 -2.37 -1.74 10.08
N GLY A 50 -2.19 -2.66 11.03
CA GLY A 50 -1.18 -3.71 10.95
C GLY A 50 0.24 -3.14 10.92
N VAL A 51 1.13 -3.79 10.16
CA VAL A 51 2.50 -3.30 9.97
C VAL A 51 2.49 -2.22 8.88
N VAL A 52 2.94 -1.01 9.23
CA VAL A 52 3.07 0.11 8.30
C VAL A 52 4.54 0.28 7.94
N ASP A 53 4.83 0.50 6.66
CA ASP A 53 6.17 0.86 6.19
C ASP A 53 6.11 2.08 5.26
N LEU A 54 7.26 2.64 4.94
CA LEU A 54 7.37 3.83 4.10
C LEU A 54 7.51 3.44 2.63
N VAL A 55 6.78 4.14 1.77
CA VAL A 55 6.98 4.12 0.31
C VAL A 55 8.44 4.34 -0.08
N PRO A 56 9.19 5.34 0.46
CA PRO A 56 10.60 5.53 0.13
C PRO A 56 11.48 4.32 0.47
N ASP A 57 11.21 3.63 1.59
CA ASP A 57 11.99 2.46 2.01
C ASP A 57 11.84 1.30 1.04
N GLN A 58 10.63 1.14 0.53
CA GLN A 58 10.25 0.06 -0.38
C GLN A 58 10.61 0.33 -1.83
N LEU A 59 10.33 1.54 -2.33
CA LEU A 59 10.33 1.86 -3.75
C LEU A 59 11.50 2.74 -4.19
N ILE A 60 12.27 3.31 -3.26
CA ILE A 60 13.40 4.19 -3.57
C ILE A 60 14.72 3.59 -3.05
N SER A 61 14.81 3.25 -1.76
CA SER A 61 16.09 2.94 -1.12
C SER A 61 16.40 1.44 -1.01
N ASN A 62 15.40 0.56 -1.20
CA ASN A 62 15.52 -0.86 -0.89
C ASN A 62 15.97 -1.10 0.56
N ALA A 63 15.47 -0.31 1.52
CA ALA A 63 15.79 -0.46 2.94
C ALA A 63 15.50 -1.86 3.51
N PRO A 64 14.45 -2.59 3.05
CA PRO A 64 14.25 -3.99 3.42
C PRO A 64 15.39 -4.93 3.00
N GLY A 65 16.24 -4.54 2.06
CA GLY A 65 17.34 -5.35 1.57
C GLY A 65 16.87 -6.52 0.71
N TYR A 66 15.92 -6.29 -0.20
CA TYR A 66 15.56 -7.27 -1.22
C TYR A 66 16.78 -7.59 -2.08
N SER A 67 16.93 -8.87 -2.46
CA SER A 67 17.94 -9.28 -3.44
C SER A 67 17.81 -8.46 -4.71
N THR A 68 18.89 -7.84 -5.16
CA THR A 68 18.88 -7.03 -6.38
C THR A 68 18.94 -7.91 -7.63
N THR A 69 18.34 -7.45 -8.72
CA THR A 69 18.43 -8.09 -10.03
C THR A 69 18.55 -7.06 -11.14
N ASP A 70 19.33 -7.38 -12.16
CA ASP A 70 19.40 -6.65 -13.43
C ASP A 70 18.42 -7.22 -14.48
N ASN A 71 17.79 -8.36 -14.17
CA ASN A 71 16.97 -9.10 -15.10
C ASN A 71 15.79 -9.77 -14.38
N PRO A 72 14.80 -8.98 -13.93
CA PRO A 72 13.68 -9.45 -13.13
C PRO A 72 12.86 -10.55 -13.83
N ARG A 73 12.81 -10.52 -15.16
CA ARG A 73 12.12 -11.53 -15.96
C ARG A 73 12.61 -12.97 -15.71
N TYR A 74 13.92 -13.16 -15.50
CA TYR A 74 14.51 -14.49 -15.31
C TYR A 74 15.00 -14.72 -13.87
N ARG A 75 15.30 -13.64 -13.15
CA ARG A 75 15.77 -13.65 -11.77
C ARG A 75 14.99 -12.58 -11.01
N PRO A 76 13.86 -12.92 -10.39
CA PRO A 76 13.13 -11.95 -9.57
C PRO A 76 14.04 -11.37 -8.48
N GLY A 77 13.96 -10.06 -8.32
CA GLY A 77 14.67 -9.23 -7.36
C GLY A 77 14.27 -7.78 -7.53
N TRP A 78 14.73 -6.94 -6.60
CA TRP A 78 14.59 -5.50 -6.71
C TRP A 78 15.48 -4.99 -7.84
N ASN A 79 14.88 -4.26 -8.78
CA ASN A 79 15.51 -3.64 -9.94
C ASN A 79 15.26 -2.12 -9.94
N GLY A 80 15.05 -1.56 -8.74
CA GLY A 80 14.75 -0.15 -8.53
C GLY A 80 16.00 0.75 -8.53
N PRO A 81 15.83 2.07 -8.25
CA PRO A 81 14.63 2.72 -7.71
C PRO A 81 13.46 2.79 -8.69
N TYR A 82 12.24 2.73 -8.16
CA TYR A 82 10.97 2.81 -8.93
C TYR A 82 10.27 4.17 -8.82
N LEU A 83 10.64 4.95 -7.80
CA LEU A 83 10.24 6.33 -7.62
C LEU A 83 11.48 7.20 -7.43
N ASN A 84 11.35 8.49 -7.79
CA ASN A 84 12.46 9.44 -7.70
C ASN A 84 12.47 10.23 -6.38
N SER A 85 11.32 10.31 -5.71
CA SER A 85 11.14 11.12 -4.50
C SER A 85 9.93 10.65 -3.71
N ASP A 86 9.99 10.84 -2.41
CA ASP A 86 8.83 10.75 -1.53
C ASP A 86 8.02 12.05 -1.60
N VAL A 87 6.70 11.95 -1.79
CA VAL A 87 5.82 13.11 -1.95
C VAL A 87 4.53 12.93 -1.16
N LEU A 88 4.07 14.01 -0.56
CA LEU A 88 2.75 14.10 0.05
C LEU A 88 1.72 14.45 -1.04
N ASP A 89 0.45 14.26 -0.71
CA ASP A 89 -0.62 14.77 -1.55
C ASP A 89 -0.64 16.32 -1.58
N PRO A 90 -1.41 16.94 -2.48
CA PRO A 90 -1.48 18.41 -2.60
C PRO A 90 -1.93 19.15 -1.34
N TRP A 91 -2.50 18.45 -0.37
CA TRP A 91 -2.99 19.00 0.90
C TRP A 91 -2.05 18.72 2.08
N GLY A 92 -0.92 18.05 1.83
CA GLY A 92 0.10 17.76 2.84
C GLY A 92 -0.15 16.47 3.65
N ASN A 93 -1.06 15.62 3.19
CA ASN A 93 -1.31 14.32 3.81
C ASN A 93 -0.52 13.21 3.09
N SER A 94 -0.26 12.12 3.79
CA SER A 94 0.33 10.92 3.19
C SER A 94 -0.58 10.34 2.12
N TYR A 95 0.01 9.89 1.01
CA TYR A 95 -0.61 8.83 0.22
C TYR A 95 -0.54 7.52 1.01
N MET A 96 -1.62 6.73 0.99
CA MET A 96 -1.73 5.48 1.74
C MET A 96 -2.04 4.32 0.78
N ILE A 97 -1.43 3.17 1.00
CA ILE A 97 -1.56 1.99 0.12
C ILE A 97 -1.86 0.74 0.94
N ASN A 98 -3.00 0.10 0.69
CA ASN A 98 -3.48 -1.10 1.40
C ASN A 98 -2.86 -2.41 0.87
N ILE A 99 -1.54 -2.49 0.89
CA ILE A 99 -0.77 -3.56 0.25
C ILE A 99 -0.95 -4.96 0.87
N ARG A 100 -1.60 -5.09 2.04
CA ARG A 100 -1.97 -6.41 2.62
C ARG A 100 -2.70 -7.31 1.63
N PHE A 101 -3.46 -6.72 0.71
CA PHE A 101 -4.22 -7.44 -0.29
C PHE A 101 -3.43 -7.84 -1.54
N LEU A 102 -2.15 -7.46 -1.67
CA LEU A 102 -1.27 -7.95 -2.74
C LEU A 102 -0.63 -9.32 -2.43
N ARG A 103 -0.72 -9.79 -1.18
CA ARG A 103 -0.05 -11.03 -0.74
C ARG A 103 -0.75 -12.26 -1.31
N ALA A 104 0.01 -13.22 -1.83
CA ALA A 104 -0.56 -14.47 -2.34
C ALA A 104 -1.25 -15.35 -1.29
N ASN A 105 -1.00 -15.15 0.01
CA ASN A 105 -1.73 -15.79 1.10
C ASN A 105 -2.50 -14.76 1.95
N GLY A 106 -2.69 -13.54 1.45
CA GLY A 106 -3.43 -12.49 2.14
C GLY A 106 -4.96 -12.69 2.04
N PRO A 107 -5.72 -11.92 2.83
CA PRO A 107 -7.20 -11.98 2.82
C PRO A 107 -7.83 -11.63 1.45
N ALA A 108 -7.06 -11.06 0.52
CA ALA A 108 -7.46 -10.81 -0.87
C ALA A 108 -8.02 -12.03 -1.60
N ASN A 109 -7.59 -13.24 -1.25
CA ASN A 109 -7.95 -14.43 -2.01
C ASN A 109 -9.38 -14.92 -1.77
N SER A 110 -10.06 -14.52 -0.69
CA SER A 110 -11.43 -14.94 -0.41
C SER A 110 -12.51 -13.93 -0.81
N ALA A 111 -12.16 -12.64 -0.91
CA ALA A 111 -13.14 -11.54 -1.02
C ALA A 111 -12.96 -10.60 -2.23
N GLN A 112 -11.91 -10.76 -3.05
CA GLN A 112 -11.58 -9.85 -4.17
C GLN A 112 -11.41 -8.38 -3.73
N HIS A 113 -10.54 -8.14 -2.75
CA HIS A 113 -10.19 -6.77 -2.35
C HIS A 113 -9.38 -6.06 -3.45
N ASN A 114 -9.63 -4.75 -3.58
CA ASN A 114 -8.86 -3.90 -4.47
C ASN A 114 -7.71 -3.24 -3.71
N VAL A 115 -6.61 -3.01 -4.43
CA VAL A 115 -5.47 -2.28 -3.89
C VAL A 115 -5.46 -0.89 -4.49
N TYR A 116 -5.36 0.13 -3.64
CA TYR A 116 -5.38 1.52 -4.05
C TYR A 116 -4.17 2.25 -3.50
N VAL A 117 -3.74 3.27 -4.26
CA VAL A 117 -3.05 4.43 -3.71
C VAL A 117 -4.12 5.48 -3.42
N LEU A 118 -4.29 5.85 -2.15
CA LEU A 118 -5.34 6.75 -1.68
C LEU A 118 -4.74 8.07 -1.17
N SER A 119 -5.36 9.20 -1.51
CA SER A 119 -5.25 10.48 -0.83
C SER A 119 -6.60 10.78 -0.15
N ALA A 120 -6.54 11.34 1.06
CA ALA A 120 -7.72 11.76 1.82
C ALA A 120 -8.37 13.06 1.29
N GLY A 121 -7.87 13.58 0.16
CA GLY A 121 -8.45 14.74 -0.49
C GLY A 121 -8.33 16.05 0.32
N PRO A 122 -9.02 17.11 -0.15
CA PRO A 122 -9.06 18.41 0.50
C PRO A 122 -9.49 18.44 1.96
N ASN A 123 -10.38 17.54 2.38
CA ASN A 123 -10.91 17.54 3.76
C ASN A 123 -9.93 16.92 4.77
N GLY A 124 -8.90 16.20 4.29
CA GLY A 124 -7.86 15.59 5.12
C GLY A 124 -8.36 14.47 6.04
N THR A 125 -9.44 13.78 5.68
CA THR A 125 -10.05 12.68 6.44
C THR A 125 -10.40 11.55 5.49
N THR A 126 -9.88 10.34 5.73
CA THR A 126 -10.25 9.19 4.90
C THR A 126 -11.69 8.77 5.15
N GLU A 127 -12.40 8.53 4.06
CA GLU A 127 -13.83 8.14 4.04
C GLU A 127 -14.06 6.90 3.19
N THR A 128 -12.99 6.38 2.57
CA THR A 128 -12.98 5.15 1.78
C THR A 128 -12.85 3.92 2.67
N PRO A 129 -13.70 2.89 2.51
CA PRO A 129 -13.65 1.68 3.34
C PRO A 129 -12.28 0.97 3.25
N PHE A 130 -11.82 0.43 4.37
CA PHE A 130 -10.68 -0.47 4.41
C PHE A 130 -10.83 -1.49 5.54
N ASP A 131 -11.55 -2.57 5.26
CA ASP A 131 -11.79 -3.66 6.20
C ASP A 131 -11.85 -5.00 5.45
N ASP A 132 -11.30 -6.07 6.04
CA ASP A 132 -11.26 -7.41 5.43
C ASP A 132 -12.66 -7.99 5.14
N ALA A 133 -13.70 -7.50 5.81
CA ALA A 133 -15.08 -7.90 5.56
C ALA A 133 -15.77 -7.09 4.44
N THR A 134 -15.10 -6.07 3.89
CA THR A 134 -15.63 -5.25 2.78
C THR A 134 -15.49 -6.01 1.47
N ILE A 135 -16.61 -6.24 0.77
CA ILE A 135 -16.64 -6.98 -0.51
C ILE A 135 -17.08 -6.06 -1.65
N GLY A 136 -16.57 -6.31 -2.87
CA GLY A 136 -17.02 -5.59 -4.07
C GLY A 136 -16.67 -4.10 -4.09
N GLU A 137 -15.53 -3.74 -3.50
CA GLU A 137 -15.04 -2.36 -3.35
C GLU A 137 -15.07 -1.63 -4.69
N THR A 138 -15.98 -0.68 -4.85
CA THR A 138 -16.01 0.25 -5.99
C THR A 138 -15.95 1.66 -5.42
N LEU A 139 -14.96 1.99 -4.59
CA LEU A 139 -15.04 3.21 -3.80
C LEU A 139 -13.70 3.94 -3.73
N THR A 140 -13.72 5.19 -4.20
CA THR A 140 -13.40 6.29 -3.29
C THR A 140 -14.72 6.93 -2.85
N LEU A 141 -14.82 7.32 -1.59
CA LEU A 141 -15.98 8.01 -1.01
C LEU A 141 -15.59 9.42 -0.57
N GLY A 142 -16.60 10.27 -0.39
CA GLY A 142 -16.35 11.67 0.00
C GLY A 142 -15.56 12.41 -1.08
N ASP A 143 -14.50 13.10 -0.66
CA ASP A 143 -13.51 13.74 -1.54
C ASP A 143 -12.19 12.96 -1.65
N ASP A 144 -12.15 11.72 -1.14
CA ASP A 144 -11.01 10.84 -1.31
C ASP A 144 -10.70 10.60 -2.81
N ILE A 145 -9.41 10.55 -3.12
CA ILE A 145 -8.92 10.32 -4.48
C ILE A 145 -8.08 9.05 -4.47
N GLY A 146 -8.49 8.07 -5.27
CA GLY A 146 -7.90 6.74 -5.30
C GLY A 146 -7.52 6.31 -6.70
N SER A 147 -6.34 5.71 -6.83
CA SER A 147 -5.90 5.02 -8.05
C SER A 147 -5.75 3.53 -7.77
N GLN A 148 -6.49 2.69 -8.50
CA GLN A 148 -6.41 1.24 -8.35
C GLN A 148 -5.10 0.72 -8.94
N VAL A 149 -4.37 -0.06 -8.15
CA VAL A 149 -3.19 -0.82 -8.58
C VAL A 149 -3.67 -2.06 -9.34
N ARG A 150 -3.21 -2.27 -10.58
CA ARG A 150 -3.59 -3.38 -11.47
C ARG A 150 -2.41 -4.26 -11.87
#